data_AF-A0A2P2MFX3-F1
#
_entry.id   AF-A0A2P2MFX3-F1
#
_cell.length_a   1.000
_cell.length_b   1.000
_cell.length_c   1.000
_cell.angle_alpha   90.00
_cell.angle_beta   90.00
_cell.angle_gamma   90.00
#
_symmetry.space_group_name_H-M   'P 1'
#
loop_
_entity.id
_entity.type
_entity.pdbx_description
1 polymer ?
#
loop_
_entity_poly.entity_id
_entity_poly.type
_entity_poly.pdbx_seq_one_letter_code
_entity_poly.pdbx_strand_id
1 'polypeptide(L)'
;MMLLSKPIVSEEGKKLGLIDIVVSPQELLKVSRQWALDVADRRKPWLRSLHRTDKLGSLSEAREILKAARQQAKKVAPNMPQHQVCLDVIEAGITHGGYNGVLKVPLCL
;
A
#
# COMPACT_ATOMS: atom_id res chain seq x y z
N MET A 1 -2.35 -2.23 8.61
CA MET A 1 -1.27 -3.15 8.22
C MET A 1 0.08 -2.70 8.76
N MET A 2 0.68 -1.59 8.30
CA MET A 2 2.08 -1.27 8.65
C MET A 2 2.34 -0.91 10.13
N LEU A 3 1.54 -0.05 10.76
CA LEU A 3 1.80 0.36 12.16
C LEU A 3 1.43 -0.71 13.20
N LEU A 4 0.52 -1.61 12.86
CA LEU A 4 0.02 -2.63 13.81
C LEU A 4 0.53 -4.03 13.47
N SER A 5 1.29 -4.18 12.38
CA SER A 5 1.68 -5.47 11.79
C SER A 5 0.51 -6.45 11.61
N LYS A 6 -0.72 -5.93 11.50
CA LYS A 6 -1.92 -6.75 11.41
C LYS A 6 -2.01 -7.34 10.00
N PRO A 7 -2.11 -8.68 9.87
CA PRO A 7 -2.31 -9.34 8.58
C PRO A 7 -3.72 -9.06 8.05
N ILE A 8 -3.90 -9.32 6.76
CA ILE A 8 -5.18 -9.22 6.06
C ILE A 8 -5.48 -10.55 5.36
N VAL A 9 -6.75 -10.98 5.39
CA VAL A 9 -7.19 -12.21 4.71
C VAL A 9 -7.51 -11.94 3.23
N SER A 10 -7.58 -13.00 2.43
CA SER A 10 -7.65 -12.87 0.96
C SER A 10 -8.90 -12.14 0.47
N GLU A 11 -10.04 -12.37 1.11
CA GLU A 11 -11.35 -11.82 0.80
C GLU A 11 -11.38 -10.32 1.09
N GLU A 12 -10.82 -9.91 2.23
CA GLU A 12 -10.67 -8.51 2.61
C GLU A 12 -9.69 -7.79 1.67
N GLY A 13 -8.57 -8.45 1.34
CA GLY A 13 -7.59 -7.95 0.38
C GLY A 13 -8.21 -7.70 -1.01
N LYS A 14 -9.11 -8.59 -1.45
CA LYS A 14 -9.85 -8.40 -2.70
C LYS A 14 -10.79 -7.20 -2.63
N LYS A 15 -11.54 -7.06 -1.53
CA LYS A 15 -12.46 -5.92 -1.33
C LYS A 15 -11.73 -4.57 -1.31
N LEU A 16 -10.53 -4.52 -0.75
CA LEU A 16 -9.69 -3.32 -0.70
C LEU A 16 -8.92 -3.05 -2.01
N GLY A 17 -8.95 -3.97 -2.98
CA GLY A 17 -8.21 -3.84 -4.24
C GLY A 17 -6.71 -4.10 -4.11
N LEU A 18 -6.29 -4.83 -3.07
CA LEU A 18 -4.93 -5.38 -2.93
C LEU A 18 -4.75 -6.69 -3.71
N ILE A 19 -5.85 -7.44 -3.89
CA ILE A 19 -5.88 -8.72 -4.61
C ILE A 19 -6.92 -8.59 -5.74
N ASP A 20 -6.53 -8.88 -6.99
CA ASP A 20 -7.46 -8.79 -8.12
C ASP A 20 -8.51 -9.92 -8.11
N ILE A 21 -8.10 -11.13 -7.70
CA ILE A 21 -8.96 -12.32 -7.69
C ILE A 21 -8.57 -13.31 -6.59
N VAL A 22 -9.57 -13.96 -5.98
CA VAL A 22 -9.42 -15.05 -5.02
C VAL A 22 -9.97 -16.32 -5.65
N VAL A 23 -9.21 -17.40 -5.58
CA VAL A 23 -9.51 -18.71 -6.18
C VAL A 23 -9.09 -19.83 -5.24
N SER A 24 -9.51 -21.07 -5.52
CA SER A 24 -9.03 -22.22 -4.77
C SER A 24 -7.53 -22.45 -5.00
N PRO A 25 -6.82 -23.09 -4.04
CA PRO A 25 -5.39 -23.37 -4.19
C PRO A 25 -5.03 -24.15 -5.48
N GLN A 26 -5.92 -25.04 -5.92
CA GLN A 26 -5.72 -25.87 -7.11
C GLN A 26 -5.76 -25.04 -8.41
N GLU A 27 -6.54 -23.95 -8.44
CA GLU A 27 -6.69 -23.11 -9.62
C GLU A 27 -5.70 -21.94 -9.67
N LEU A 28 -4.97 -21.66 -8.57
CA LEU A 28 -4.13 -20.47 -8.42
C LEU A 28 -3.16 -20.29 -9.58
N LEU A 29 -2.39 -21.33 -9.93
CA LEU A 29 -1.38 -21.25 -10.99
C LEU A 29 -2.01 -21.10 -12.37
N LYS A 30 -3.12 -21.82 -12.63
CA LYS A 30 -3.84 -21.75 -13.90
C LYS A 30 -4.39 -20.35 -14.14
N VAL A 31 -5.07 -19.78 -13.14
CA VAL A 31 -5.66 -18.44 -13.21
C VAL A 31 -4.57 -17.37 -13.30
N SER A 32 -3.47 -17.50 -12.55
CA SER A 32 -2.35 -16.54 -12.59
C SER A 32 -1.68 -16.50 -13.97
N ARG A 33 -1.47 -17.66 -14.60
CA ARG A 33 -0.90 -17.76 -15.96
C ARG A 33 -1.83 -17.14 -16.99
N GLN A 34 -3.13 -17.45 -16.92
CA GLN A 34 -4.11 -16.85 -17.81
C GLN A 34 -4.17 -15.32 -17.63
N TRP A 35 -4.08 -14.83 -16.39
CA TRP A 35 -4.04 -13.39 -16.11
C TRP A 35 -2.83 -12.71 -16.76
N ALA A 36 -1.66 -13.33 -16.69
CA ALA A 36 -0.46 -12.83 -17.34
C ALA A 36 -0.60 -12.77 -18.86
N LEU A 37 -1.15 -13.82 -19.48
CA LEU A 37 -1.48 -13.83 -20.92
C LEU A 37 -2.48 -12.72 -21.27
N ASP A 38 -3.51 -12.53 -20.45
CA ASP A 38 -4.49 -11.46 -20.67
C ASP A 38 -3.88 -10.06 -20.58
N VAL A 39 -2.90 -9.83 -19.71
CA VAL A 39 -2.15 -8.56 -19.65
C VAL A 39 -1.29 -8.39 -20.91
N ALA A 40 -0.60 -9.45 -21.35
CA ALA A 40 0.22 -9.44 -22.56
C ALA A 40 -0.60 -9.19 -23.83
N ASP A 41 -1.76 -9.85 -23.93
CA ASP A 41 -2.74 -9.71 -25.02
C ASP A 41 -3.57 -8.42 -24.92
N ARG A 42 -3.28 -7.55 -23.94
CA ARG A 42 -4.03 -6.30 -23.65
C ARG A 42 -5.53 -6.50 -23.36
N ARG A 43 -5.94 -7.71 -23.00
CA ARG A 43 -7.29 -8.02 -22.47
C ARG A 43 -7.46 -7.54 -21.03
N LYS A 44 -6.35 -7.29 -20.32
CA LYS A 44 -6.29 -6.70 -18.98
C LYS A 44 -5.30 -5.53 -18.94
N PRO A 45 -5.52 -4.54 -18.06
CA PRO A 45 -4.65 -3.37 -17.98
C PRO A 45 -3.27 -3.72 -17.41
N TRP A 46 -2.22 -3.13 -17.99
CA TRP A 46 -0.89 -3.11 -17.40
C TRP A 46 -0.81 -1.98 -16.36
N LEU A 47 -1.04 -2.33 -15.10
CA LEU A 47 -1.05 -1.35 -14.00
C LEU A 47 0.34 -1.18 -13.38
N ARG A 48 0.75 0.08 -13.13
CA ARG A 48 1.98 0.43 -12.40
C ARG A 48 1.60 1.05 -11.05
N SER A 49 1.49 0.22 -10.01
CA SER A 49 0.97 0.66 -8.70
C SER A 49 1.72 1.83 -8.08
N LEU A 50 3.04 1.95 -8.31
CA LEU A 50 3.87 3.04 -7.77
C LEU A 50 3.42 4.44 -8.22
N HIS A 51 2.79 4.55 -9.40
CA HIS A 51 2.30 5.81 -9.95
C HIS A 51 0.80 6.02 -9.74
N ARG A 52 0.11 5.10 -9.07
CA ARG A 52 -1.35 5.12 -8.94
C ARG A 52 -1.77 6.04 -7.79
N THR A 53 -2.68 6.96 -8.06
CA THR A 53 -3.17 7.96 -7.09
C THR A 53 -4.67 7.86 -6.80
N ASP A 54 -5.37 6.93 -7.47
CA ASP A 54 -6.83 6.73 -7.40
C ASP A 54 -7.35 6.42 -5.98
N LYS A 55 -6.49 5.99 -5.07
CA LYS A 55 -6.82 5.65 -3.67
C LYS A 55 -6.27 6.61 -2.62
N LEU A 56 -5.53 7.66 -3.00
CA LEU A 56 -4.81 8.53 -2.04
C LEU A 56 -5.65 9.69 -1.49
N GLY A 57 -6.83 9.98 -2.07
CA GLY A 57 -7.63 11.16 -1.70
C GLY A 57 -6.94 12.47 -2.04
N SER A 58 -7.39 13.57 -1.43
CA SER A 58 -6.74 14.88 -1.57
C SER A 58 -5.52 15.00 -0.66
N LEU A 59 -4.58 15.89 -1.02
CA LEU A 59 -3.39 16.14 -0.20
C LEU A 59 -3.74 16.69 1.20
N SER A 60 -4.82 17.47 1.31
CA SER A 60 -5.30 17.99 2.59
C SER A 60 -5.80 16.88 3.49
N GLU A 61 -6.62 15.97 2.96
CA GLU A 61 -7.13 14.82 3.72
C GLU A 61 -5.99 13.90 4.17
N ALA A 62 -5.03 13.62 3.27
CA ALA A 62 -3.88 12.78 3.60
C ALA A 62 -3.07 13.36 4.76
N ARG A 63 -2.82 14.68 4.76
CA ARG A 63 -2.09 15.37 5.84
C ARG A 63 -2.81 15.29 7.19
N GLU A 64 -4.13 15.47 7.21
CA GLU A 64 -4.91 15.35 8.45
C GLU A 64 -4.91 13.92 8.98
N ILE A 65 -5.07 12.92 8.11
CA ILE A 65 -4.99 11.50 8.50
C ILE A 65 -3.61 11.17 9.08
N LEU A 66 -2.52 11.62 8.43
CA LEU A 66 -1.15 11.39 8.90
C LEU A 66 -0.89 12.08 10.24
N LYS A 67 -1.38 13.31 10.43
CA LYS A 67 -1.27 14.04 11.71
C LYS A 67 -1.97 13.28 12.84
N ALA A 68 -3.19 12.80 12.62
CA ALA A 68 -3.92 11.99 13.59
C ALA A 68 -3.19 10.66 13.87
N ALA A 69 -2.66 9.99 12.84
CA ALA A 69 -1.90 8.76 13.00
C ALA A 69 -0.62 8.96 13.82
N ARG A 70 0.11 10.07 13.65
CA ARG A 70 1.28 10.41 14.45
C ARG A 70 0.93 10.60 15.93
N GLN A 71 -0.15 11.32 16.22
CA GLN A 71 -0.65 11.52 17.58
C GLN A 71 -1.02 10.18 18.22
N GLN A 72 -1.74 9.33 17.49
CA GLN A 72 -2.10 8.00 17.97
C GLN A 72 -0.88 7.13 18.22
N ALA A 73 0.10 7.11 17.30
CA ALA A 73 1.32 6.32 17.44
C ALA A 73 2.13 6.71 18.69
N LYS A 74 2.24 8.02 18.99
CA LYS A 74 2.88 8.50 20.23
C LYS A 74 2.14 8.04 21.49
N LYS A 75 0.80 7.94 21.43
CA LYS A 75 -0.01 7.50 22.56
C LYS A 75 0.10 5.99 22.82
N VAL A 76 0.04 5.18 21.76
CA VAL A 76 -0.02 3.70 21.90
C VAL A 76 1.34 3.04 21.96
N ALA A 77 2.37 3.67 21.40
CA ALA A 77 3.72 3.12 21.31
C ALA A 77 4.77 4.25 21.38
N PRO A 78 4.85 4.97 22.52
CA PRO A 78 5.71 6.14 22.68
C PRO A 78 7.21 5.84 22.46
N ASN A 79 7.63 4.61 22.77
CA ASN A 79 9.03 4.19 22.71
C ASN A 79 9.39 3.48 21.39
N MET A 80 8.53 3.57 20.36
CA MET A 80 8.70 2.90 19.07
C MET A 80 8.90 3.95 17.96
N PRO A 81 10.12 4.50 17.79
CA PRO A 81 10.40 5.56 16.82
C PRO A 81 10.10 5.15 15.37
N GLN A 82 10.16 3.85 15.05
CA GLN A 82 9.88 3.32 13.72
C GLN A 82 8.45 3.63 13.22
N HIS A 83 7.48 3.87 14.12
CA HIS A 83 6.14 4.29 13.69
C HIS A 83 6.13 5.69 13.09
N GLN A 84 6.90 6.63 13.66
CA GLN A 84 7.01 7.99 13.12
C GLN A 84 7.74 7.97 11.78
N VAL A 85 8.85 7.24 11.75
CA VAL A 85 9.65 7.01 10.53
C VAL A 85 8.78 6.43 9.40
N CYS A 86 7.97 5.41 9.69
CA CYS A 86 7.04 4.84 8.72
C CYS A 86 6.08 5.88 8.16
N LEU A 87 5.48 6.72 9.01
CA LEU A 87 4.58 7.79 8.61
C LEU A 87 5.28 8.87 7.77
N ASP A 88 6.53 9.21 8.08
CA ASP A 88 7.32 10.23 7.37
C ASP A 88 7.68 9.81 5.94
N VAL A 89 7.92 8.51 5.73
CA VAL A 89 8.15 7.93 4.41
C VAL A 89 6.86 7.92 3.58
N ILE A 90 5.73 7.55 4.20
CA ILE A 90 4.42 7.59 3.54
C ILE A 90 4.10 9.01 3.10
N GLU A 91 4.26 10.00 3.98
CA GLU A 91 4.00 11.40 3.65
C GLU A 91 4.89 11.90 2.50
N ALA A 92 6.17 11.50 2.48
CA ALA A 92 7.07 11.84 1.39
C ALA A 92 6.60 11.26 0.05
N GLY A 93 6.14 10.00 0.05
CA GLY A 93 5.58 9.35 -1.15
C GLY A 93 4.28 9.97 -1.64
N ILE A 94 3.42 10.44 -0.73
CA ILE A 94 2.17 11.13 -1.09
C ILE A 94 2.46 12.54 -1.63
N THR A 95 3.36 13.28 -0.97
CA THR A 95 3.61 14.70 -1.28
C THR A 95 4.49 14.88 -2.52
N HIS A 96 5.50 14.03 -2.68
CA HIS A 96 6.52 14.16 -3.72
C HIS A 96 6.48 13.03 -4.75
N GLY A 97 5.49 12.13 -4.67
CA GLY A 97 5.33 10.98 -5.55
C GLY A 97 6.02 9.70 -5.03
N GLY A 98 5.50 8.55 -5.46
CA GLY A 98 5.87 7.24 -4.90
C GLY A 98 7.36 6.93 -4.95
N TYR A 99 8.07 7.32 -6.01
CA TYR A 99 9.51 7.12 -6.14
C TYR A 99 10.33 7.86 -5.06
N ASN A 100 9.95 9.10 -4.73
CA ASN A 100 10.56 9.85 -3.63
C ASN A 100 10.33 9.17 -2.27
N GLY A 101 9.15 8.57 -2.08
CA GLY A 101 8.88 7.73 -0.90
C GLY A 101 9.85 6.54 -0.82
N VAL A 102 10.05 5.81 -1.91
CA VAL A 102 11.00 4.68 -1.98
C VAL A 102 12.41 5.12 -1.65
N LEU A 103 12.89 6.23 -2.22
CA LEU A 103 14.23 6.76 -1.95
C LEU A 103 14.43 7.19 -0.49
N LYS A 104 13.35 7.50 0.24
CA LYS A 104 13.42 7.89 1.64
C LYS A 104 13.52 6.69 2.59
N VAL A 105 13.06 5.50 2.19
CA VAL A 105 13.12 4.29 3.05
C VAL A 105 14.54 3.99 3.56
N PRO A 106 15.60 3.98 2.73
CA PRO A 106 16.95 3.65 3.19
C PRO A 106 17.57 4.73 4.09
N LEU A 107 17.11 5.98 4.01
CA LEU A 107 17.58 7.08 4.86
C LEU A 107 17.04 7.00 6.29
N CYS A 108 16.24 5.98 6.57
CA CYS A 108 15.51 5.79 7.81
C CYS A 108 15.85 4.47 8.54
N LEU A 109 16.72 3.64 7.95
CA LEU A 109 17.29 2.41 8.51
C LEU A 109 18.71 2.67 9.01
#